data_AF-A0A7J3ZCT1-F1
#
_entry.id   AF-A0A7J3ZCT1-F1
#
_cell.length_a   1.000
_cell.length_b   1.000
_cell.length_c   1.000
_cell.angle_alpha   90.00
_cell.angle_beta   90.00
_cell.angle_gamma   90.00
#
_symmetry.space_group_name_H-M   'P 1'
#
loop_
_entity.id
_entity.type
_entity.pdbx_description
1 polymer ?
#
loop_
_entity_poly.entity_id
_entity_poly.type
_entity_poly.pdbx_seq_one_letter_code
_entity_poly.pdbx_strand_id
1 'polypeptide(L)' 'MRVSPEPGAVELLVRYIMAFNYAINRILSLNIKTTKEVHRELYRELRERFELPSRIAVDRYRDALVNAKA' A
#
# COMPACT_ATOMS: atom_id res chain seq x y z
N MET A 1 10.87 23.27 18.77
CA MET A 1 11.54 23.40 17.46
C MET A 1 10.77 22.56 16.46
N ARG A 2 10.23 23.15 15.38
CA ARG A 2 9.76 22.38 14.20
C ARG A 2 10.96 22.25 13.27
N VAL A 3 11.44 21.02 13.05
CA VAL A 3 12.48 20.73 12.07
C VAL A 3 11.83 20.19 10.81
N SER A 4 12.32 20.62 9.65
CA SER A 4 11.91 20.04 8.38
C SER A 4 12.36 18.58 8.33
N PRO A 5 11.50 17.65 7.88
CA PRO A 5 11.91 16.26 7.70
C PRO A 5 13.05 16.18 6.67
N GLU A 6 13.94 15.21 6.87
CA GLU A 6 14.97 14.91 5.88
C GLU A 6 14.32 14.52 4.53
N PRO A 7 14.87 14.96 3.39
CA PRO A 7 14.29 14.68 2.07
C PRO A 7 13.93 13.20 1.83
N GLY A 8 14.79 12.27 2.27
CA GLY A 8 14.52 10.83 2.14
C GLY A 8 13.33 10.33 2.96
N ALA A 9 13.05 10.96 4.11
CA ALA A 9 11.86 10.62 4.92
C ALA A 9 10.56 11.07 4.22
N VAL A 10 10.60 12.21 3.52
CA VAL A 10 9.46 12.70 2.72
C VAL A 10 9.19 11.77 1.55
N GLU A 11 10.22 11.37 0.81
CA GLU A 11 10.09 10.44 -0.33
C GLU A 11 9.52 9.09 0.10
N LEU A 12 9.99 8.56 1.24
CA LEU A 12 9.46 7.32 1.81
C LEU A 12 7.97 7.45 2.14
N LEU A 13 7.57 8.55 2.78
CA LEU A 13 6.17 8.81 3.12
C LEU A 13 5.29 8.93 1.86
N VAL A 14 5.76 9.65 0.83
CA VAL A 14 5.04 9.78 -0.45
C VAL A 14 4.86 8.42 -1.09
N ARG A 15 5.93 7.61 -1.19
CA ARG A 15 5.86 6.25 -1.75
C ARG A 15 4.89 5.39 -0.97
N TYR A 16 4.92 5.49 0.35
CA TYR A 16 3.98 4.81 1.22
C TYR A 16 2.54 5.21 0.85
N ILE A 17 2.20 6.51 0.88
CA ILE A 17 0.84 7.00 0.58
C ILE A 17 0.38 6.57 -0.81
N MET A 18 1.23 6.67 -1.83
CA MET A 18 0.90 6.25 -3.19
C MET A 18 0.57 4.75 -3.26
N ALA A 19 1.35 3.90 -2.61
CA ALA A 19 1.11 2.46 -2.59
C ALA A 19 -0.26 2.09 -1.98
N PHE A 20 -0.70 2.85 -0.96
CA PHE A 20 -2.01 2.64 -0.33
C PHE A 20 -3.17 3.01 -1.22
N ASN A 21 -3.13 4.22 -1.78
CA ASN A 21 -4.19 4.74 -2.63
C ASN A 21 -4.32 3.85 -3.88
N TYR A 22 -3.18 3.39 -4.41
CA TYR A 22 -3.16 2.40 -5.46
C TYR A 22 -3.84 1.09 -5.05
N ALA A 23 -3.50 0.54 -3.89
CA ALA A 23 -4.10 -0.70 -3.40
C ALA A 23 -5.62 -0.59 -3.21
N ILE A 24 -6.12 0.49 -2.60
CA ILE A 24 -7.56 0.74 -2.43
C ILE A 24 -8.25 0.79 -3.80
N ASN A 25 -7.73 1.60 -4.73
CA ASN A 25 -8.31 1.73 -6.06
C ASN A 25 -8.34 0.40 -6.82
N ARG A 26 -7.28 -0.40 -6.71
CA ARG A 26 -7.23 -1.73 -7.34
C ARG A 26 -8.25 -2.68 -6.72
N ILE A 27 -8.35 -2.73 -5.39
CA ILE A 27 -9.32 -3.57 -4.68
C ILE A 27 -10.76 -3.24 -5.11
N LEU A 28 -11.09 -1.95 -5.19
CA LEU A 28 -12.41 -1.50 -5.64
C LEU A 28 -12.65 -1.84 -7.11
N SER A 29 -11.68 -1.54 -8.00
CA SER A 29 -11.82 -1.77 -9.45
C SER A 29 -11.96 -3.25 -9.82
N LEU A 30 -11.31 -4.15 -9.08
CA LEU A 30 -11.33 -5.59 -9.29
C LEU A 30 -12.38 -6.29 -8.42
N ASN A 31 -13.12 -5.54 -7.60
CA ASN A 31 -14.10 -6.05 -6.65
C ASN A 31 -13.53 -7.14 -5.71
N ILE A 32 -12.26 -7.03 -5.33
CA ILE A 32 -11.57 -8.01 -4.46
C ILE A 32 -12.23 -8.06 -3.08
N LYS A 33 -12.51 -9.26 -2.55
CA LYS A 33 -13.21 -9.42 -1.26
C LYS A 33 -12.39 -10.12 -0.19
N THR A 34 -11.38 -10.89 -0.59
CA THR A 34 -10.64 -11.77 0.32
C THR A 34 -9.16 -11.42 0.42
N THR A 35 -8.56 -11.80 1.55
CA THR A 35 -7.12 -11.65 1.78
C THR A 35 -6.29 -12.47 0.79
N LYS A 36 -6.82 -13.59 0.30
CA LYS A 36 -6.16 -14.45 -0.69
C LYS A 36 -6.08 -13.76 -2.06
N GLU A 37 -7.18 -13.19 -2.52
CA GLU A 37 -7.26 -12.43 -3.77
C GLU A 37 -6.35 -11.21 -3.73
N VAL A 38 -6.43 -10.40 -2.66
CA VAL A 38 -5.60 -9.20 -2.56
C VAL A 38 -4.11 -9.53 -2.52
N HIS A 39 -3.72 -10.64 -1.86
CA HIS A 39 -2.32 -11.06 -1.85
C HIS A 39 -1.86 -11.46 -3.26
N ARG A 40 -2.66 -12.24 -3.98
CA ARG A 40 -2.36 -12.68 -5.35
C ARG A 40 -2.18 -11.48 -6.29
N GLU A 41 -3.09 -10.52 -6.21
CA GLU A 41 -3.13 -9.39 -7.15
C GLU A 41 -2.15 -8.27 -6.78
N LEU A 42 -1.98 -7.96 -5.50
CA LEU A 42 -1.24 -6.74 -5.08
C LEU A 42 0.13 -6.99 -4.45
N TYR A 43 0.43 -8.18 -3.92
CA TYR A 43 1.67 -8.36 -3.16
C TYR A 43 2.92 -8.09 -4.01
N ARG A 44 3.00 -8.64 -5.23
CA ARG A 44 4.14 -8.42 -6.13
C ARG A 44 4.25 -6.96 -6.55
N GLU A 45 3.14 -6.33 -6.92
CA GLU A 45 3.12 -4.91 -7.31
C GLU A 45 3.62 -4.02 -6.16
N LEU A 46 3.17 -4.26 -4.92
CA LEU A 46 3.62 -3.52 -3.74
C LEU A 46 5.11 -3.74 -3.43
N ARG A 47 5.62 -4.96 -3.64
CA ARG A 47 7.04 -5.30 -3.43
C ARG A 47 7.95 -4.68 -4.48
N GLU A 48 7.57 -4.77 -5.74
CA GLU A 48 8.46 -4.50 -6.87
C GLU A 48 8.29 -3.07 -7.37
N ARG A 49 7.06 -2.58 -7.52
CA ARG A 49 6.78 -1.24 -8.05
C ARG A 49 6.94 -0.15 -7.00
N PHE A 50 6.55 -0.45 -5.77
CA PHE A 50 6.65 0.49 -4.64
C PHE A 50 7.81 0.14 -3.70
N GLU A 51 8.64 -0.84 -4.08
CA GLU A 51 9.84 -1.24 -3.34
C GLU A 51 9.58 -1.48 -1.83
N LEU A 52 8.37 -1.91 -1.48
CA LEU A 52 8.01 -2.06 -0.07
C LEU A 52 8.67 -3.32 0.51
N PRO A 53 9.21 -3.27 1.74
CA PRO A 53 9.60 -4.46 2.47
C PRO A 53 8.42 -5.44 2.59
N SER A 54 8.70 -6.75 2.62
CA SER A 54 7.66 -7.79 2.57
C SER A 54 6.57 -7.63 3.62
N ARG A 55 6.96 -7.37 4.87
CA ARG A 55 6.02 -7.13 5.96
C ARG A 55 5.15 -5.89 5.70
N ILE A 56 5.76 -4.80 5.27
CA ILE A 56 5.07 -3.55 4.95
C ILE A 56 4.07 -3.76 3.81
N ALA A 57 4.44 -4.48 2.75
CA ALA A 57 3.52 -4.80 1.65
C ALA A 57 2.29 -5.60 2.13
N VAL A 58 2.50 -6.57 3.02
CA VAL A 58 1.42 -7.40 3.61
C VAL A 58 0.47 -6.57 4.45
N ASP A 59 1.02 -5.76 5.36
CA ASP A 59 0.22 -4.90 6.22
C ASP A 59 -0.56 -3.89 5.36
N ARG A 60 0.08 -3.33 4.32
CA ARG A 60 -0.51 -2.33 3.43
C ARG A 60 -1.76 -2.80 2.71
N TYR A 61 -1.71 -3.97 2.08
CA TYR A 61 -2.87 -4.45 1.34
C TYR A 61 -3.99 -4.93 2.28
N ARG A 62 -3.66 -5.37 3.51
CA ARG A 62 -4.66 -5.77 4.50
C ARG A 62 -5.44 -4.56 4.98
N ASP A 63 -4.73 -3.47 5.31
CA ASP A 63 -5.34 -2.21 5.69
C ASP A 63 -6.19 -1.65 4.54
N ALA A 64 -5.68 -1.70 3.30
CA ALA A 64 -6.43 -1.27 2.13
C ALA A 64 -7.70 -2.10 1.92
N LEU A 65 -7.66 -3.42 2.14
CA LEU A 65 -8.83 -4.29 2.03
C LEU A 65 -9.89 -3.99 3.10
N VAL A 66 -9.49 -3.64 4.31
CA VAL A 66 -10.42 -3.21 5.36
C VAL A 66 -11.04 -1.87 4.99
N ASN A 67 -10.24 -0.90 4.53
CA ASN A 67 -10.72 0.43 4.17
C ASN A 67 -11.61 0.44 2.92
N ALA A 68 -11.34 -0.41 1.93
CA ALA A 68 -12.17 -0.53 0.73
C ALA A 68 -13.54 -1.18 0.99
N LYS A 69 -13.76 -1.75 2.19
CA LYS A 69 -15.04 -2.31 2.64
C LYS A 69 -15.85 -1.36 3.51
N ALA A 70 -15.23 -0.28 3.99
CA ALA A 70 -15.88 0.77 4.78
C ALA A 70 -16.68 1.70 3.86
#